data_AF-A0A9E3XB23-F1
#
_entry.id   AF-A0A9E3XB23-F1
#
_cell.length_a   1.000
_cell.length_b   1.000
_cell.length_c   1.000
_cell.angle_alpha   90.00
_cell.angle_beta   90.00
_cell.angle_gamma   90.00
#
_symmetry.space_group_name_H-M   'P 1'
#
loop_
_entity.id
_entity.type
_entity.pdbx_description
1 polymer ?
#
loop_
_entity_poly.entity_id
_entity_poly.type
_entity_poly.pdbx_seq_one_letter_code
_entity_poly.pdbx_strand_id
1 'polypeptide(L)'
;RLFRFEFRRYADLLDLDIPAVAAENPARDSREWPGPLYLVCTNGKRDKCCAKFGLPLYRELAAQAGEAVWQCSHIGGHMYAPTFVSLPEGHCFGHVKPGEGESILNSLLQDELFLSRYRGRACYPKIVQAADYFLRDRQQRSHAKDFHFLGTERAEDRHTVSFRDRRDGREYRIVLHSIPADNETLKSCTPPKSGREMVYRLDTLETE
;
A
#
# COMPACT_ATOMS: atom_id res chain seq x y z
N ARG A 1 -11.64 10.11 2.43
CA ARG A 1 -12.50 9.72 3.58
C ARG A 1 -13.07 8.33 3.32
N LEU A 2 -13.58 7.65 4.36
CA LEU A 2 -14.24 6.36 4.23
C LEU A 2 -15.70 6.47 4.65
N PHE A 3 -16.60 5.83 3.90
CA PHE A 3 -18.03 5.81 4.17
C PHE A 3 -18.52 4.37 4.31
N ARG A 4 -19.41 4.13 5.28
CA ARG A 4 -20.10 2.87 5.51
C ARG A 4 -21.57 3.01 5.12
N PHE A 5 -22.04 2.04 4.35
CA PHE A 5 -23.43 1.88 3.95
C PHE A 5 -23.93 0.51 4.41
N GLU A 6 -25.15 0.45 4.91
CA GLU A 6 -25.80 -0.80 5.31
C GLU A 6 -27.02 -1.04 4.43
N PHE A 7 -27.02 -2.17 3.74
CA PHE A 7 -28.08 -2.56 2.81
C PHE A 7 -28.85 -3.75 3.37
N ARG A 8 -30.16 -3.81 3.11
CA ARG A 8 -30.99 -4.97 3.52
C ARG A 8 -30.97 -6.06 2.47
N ARG A 9 -30.78 -5.71 1.19
CA ARG A 9 -30.74 -6.62 0.04
C ARG A 9 -29.57 -6.26 -0.87
N TYR A 10 -29.04 -7.25 -1.57
CA TYR A 10 -27.99 -7.02 -2.57
C TYR A 10 -28.41 -6.06 -3.69
N ALA A 11 -29.68 -6.07 -4.09
CA ALA A 11 -30.19 -5.19 -5.14
C ALA A 11 -30.09 -3.70 -4.76
N ASP A 12 -30.13 -3.37 -3.46
CA ASP A 12 -30.05 -1.99 -2.99
C ASP A 12 -28.66 -1.36 -3.30
N LEU A 13 -27.63 -2.17 -3.57
CA LEU A 13 -26.32 -1.69 -4.00
C LEU A 13 -26.38 -0.99 -5.37
N LEU A 14 -27.33 -1.37 -6.23
CA LEU A 14 -27.48 -0.79 -7.56
C LEU A 14 -28.00 0.65 -7.51
N ASP A 15 -28.67 1.02 -6.41
CA ASP A 15 -29.21 2.35 -6.19
C ASP A 15 -28.17 3.30 -5.54
N LEU A 16 -26.96 2.82 -5.26
CA LEU A 16 -25.90 3.63 -4.68
C LEU A 16 -25.39 4.66 -5.70
N ASP A 17 -25.56 5.95 -5.39
CA ASP A 17 -25.03 7.05 -6.17
C ASP A 17 -23.50 7.18 -5.98
N ILE A 18 -22.74 6.37 -6.72
CA ILE A 18 -21.27 6.37 -6.70
C ILE A 18 -20.69 7.76 -7.03
N PRO A 19 -21.17 8.51 -8.04
CA PRO A 19 -20.73 9.88 -8.28
C PRO A 19 -20.88 10.80 -7.06
N ALA A 20 -22.01 10.76 -6.35
CA ALA A 20 -22.21 11.55 -5.14
C ALA A 20 -21.26 11.16 -4.00
N VAL A 21 -20.99 9.86 -3.83
CA VAL A 21 -19.99 9.37 -2.86
C VAL A 21 -18.59 9.86 -3.21
N ALA A 22 -18.22 9.82 -4.50
CA ALA A 22 -16.91 10.28 -4.98
C ALA A 22 -16.73 11.80 -4.82
N ALA A 23 -17.83 12.56 -4.91
CA ALA A 23 -17.86 13.99 -4.62
C ALA A 23 -17.91 14.32 -3.11
N GLU A 24 -17.74 13.31 -2.24
CA GLU A 24 -17.84 13.41 -0.78
C GLU A 24 -19.17 13.99 -0.28
N ASN A 25 -20.24 13.80 -1.05
CA ASN A 25 -21.60 14.21 -0.73
C ASN A 25 -22.57 13.01 -0.81
N PRO A 26 -22.33 11.94 -0.02
CA PRO A 26 -23.16 10.75 -0.08
C PRO A 26 -24.59 11.02 0.42
N ALA A 27 -25.52 10.16 0.02
CA ALA A 27 -26.89 10.19 0.53
C ALA A 27 -26.96 10.15 2.08
N ARG A 28 -28.05 10.66 2.64
CA ARG A 28 -28.25 10.84 4.10
C ARG A 28 -28.07 9.57 4.96
N ASP A 29 -28.24 8.38 4.38
CA ASP A 29 -28.18 7.12 5.13
C ASP A 29 -26.75 6.56 5.27
N SER A 30 -25.74 7.28 4.74
CA SER A 30 -24.34 6.94 4.92
C SER A 30 -23.82 7.35 6.30
N ARG A 31 -22.85 6.57 6.82
CA ARG A 31 -22.09 6.95 8.02
C ARG A 31 -20.62 7.09 7.65
N GLU A 32 -19.98 8.15 8.13
CA GLU A 32 -18.52 8.24 8.02
C GLU A 32 -17.88 7.15 8.88
N TRP A 33 -16.93 6.43 8.29
CA TRP A 33 -16.17 5.42 9.01
C TRP A 33 -15.08 6.13 9.83
N PRO A 34 -15.01 5.88 11.15
CA PRO A 34 -14.04 6.56 11.99
C PRO A 34 -12.64 5.98 11.76
N GLY A 35 -11.74 6.81 11.22
CA GLY A 35 -10.33 6.48 11.11
C GLY A 35 -9.98 5.50 9.98
N PRO A 36 -8.85 4.78 10.10
CA PRO A 36 -8.36 3.90 9.05
C PRO A 36 -9.14 2.58 8.97
N LEU A 37 -9.04 1.92 7.82
CA LEU A 37 -9.50 0.55 7.61
C LEU A 37 -8.34 -0.31 7.09
N TYR A 38 -8.09 -1.44 7.73
CA TYR A 38 -7.00 -2.34 7.41
C TYR A 38 -7.54 -3.61 6.74
N LEU A 39 -7.20 -3.81 5.47
CA LEU A 39 -7.64 -4.98 4.72
C LEU A 39 -6.51 -6.00 4.63
N VAL A 40 -6.67 -7.14 5.31
CA VAL A 40 -5.69 -8.24 5.33
C VAL A 40 -6.08 -9.30 4.31
N CYS A 41 -5.17 -9.64 3.42
CA CYS A 41 -5.43 -10.65 2.39
C CYS A 41 -5.37 -12.05 2.99
N THR A 42 -6.53 -12.72 3.08
CA THR A 42 -6.62 -14.12 3.55
C THR A 42 -7.07 -15.09 2.44
N ASN A 43 -7.11 -14.62 1.19
CA ASN A 43 -7.51 -15.45 0.05
C ASN A 43 -6.54 -16.61 -0.19
N GLY A 44 -7.06 -17.84 -0.21
CA GLY A 44 -6.32 -19.06 -0.55
C GLY A 44 -6.51 -19.57 -1.97
N LYS A 45 -7.49 -19.03 -2.72
CA LYS A 45 -7.82 -19.52 -4.09
C LYS A 45 -6.78 -19.09 -5.13
N ARG A 46 -6.28 -17.86 -5.04
CA ARG A 46 -5.25 -17.35 -5.96
C ARG A 46 -3.89 -17.94 -5.63
N ASP A 47 -3.56 -17.97 -4.34
CA ASP A 47 -2.30 -18.48 -3.82
C ASP A 47 -2.47 -18.86 -2.34
N LYS A 48 -1.86 -19.96 -1.90
CA LYS A 48 -1.97 -20.43 -0.51
C LYS A 48 -1.21 -19.55 0.49
N CYS A 49 -0.22 -18.77 0.06
CA CYS A 49 0.61 -17.95 0.96
C CYS A 49 -0.24 -16.97 1.77
N CYS A 50 -1.21 -16.29 1.15
CA CYS A 50 -2.07 -15.34 1.85
C CYS A 50 -3.02 -16.02 2.85
N ALA A 51 -3.62 -17.16 2.50
CA ALA A 51 -4.40 -17.93 3.47
C ALA A 51 -3.56 -18.44 4.65
N LYS A 52 -2.32 -18.90 4.38
CA LYS A 52 -1.41 -19.45 5.40
C LYS A 52 -0.88 -18.38 6.35
N PHE A 53 -0.35 -17.28 5.81
CA PHE A 53 0.34 -16.25 6.60
C PHE A 53 -0.55 -15.06 6.95
N GLY A 54 -1.54 -14.75 6.12
CA GLY A 54 -2.45 -13.62 6.31
C GLY A 54 -3.45 -13.84 7.44
N LEU A 55 -3.91 -15.08 7.68
CA LEU A 55 -4.85 -15.35 8.78
C LEU A 55 -4.22 -15.11 10.17
N PRO A 56 -2.98 -15.55 10.47
CA PRO A 56 -2.26 -15.14 11.67
C PRO A 56 -2.16 -13.61 11.81
N LEU A 57 -1.75 -12.90 10.75
CA LEU A 57 -1.65 -11.44 10.77
C LEU A 57 -3.01 -10.78 11.04
N TYR A 58 -4.08 -11.26 10.41
CA TYR A 58 -5.44 -10.76 10.64
C TYR A 58 -5.81 -10.86 12.13
N ARG A 59 -5.55 -12.00 12.77
CA ARG A 59 -5.85 -12.19 14.20
C ARG A 59 -5.05 -11.23 15.07
N GLU A 60 -3.77 -11.05 14.77
CA GLU A 60 -2.88 -10.11 15.47
C GLU A 60 -3.42 -8.67 15.36
N LEU A 61 -3.70 -8.19 14.14
CA LEU A 61 -4.21 -6.84 13.94
C LEU A 61 -5.60 -6.65 14.53
N ALA A 62 -6.50 -7.64 14.37
CA ALA A 62 -7.87 -7.56 14.88
C ALA A 62 -7.93 -7.53 16.42
N ALA A 63 -6.96 -8.15 17.10
CA ALA A 63 -6.84 -8.05 18.55
C ALA A 63 -6.53 -6.61 19.02
N GLN A 64 -5.87 -5.80 18.18
CA GLN A 64 -5.47 -4.43 18.51
C GLN A 64 -6.44 -3.37 17.97
N ALA A 65 -6.92 -3.53 16.73
CA ALA A 65 -7.73 -2.52 16.04
C ALA A 65 -9.20 -2.94 15.80
N GLY A 66 -9.62 -4.10 16.34
CA GLY A 66 -11.03 -4.50 16.39
C GLY A 66 -11.73 -4.48 15.03
N GLU A 67 -12.87 -3.78 14.96
CA GLU A 67 -13.71 -3.71 13.76
C GLU A 67 -13.07 -2.99 12.55
N ALA A 68 -11.93 -2.31 12.75
CA ALA A 68 -11.17 -1.68 11.67
C ALA A 68 -10.29 -2.66 10.88
N VAL A 69 -10.26 -3.94 11.24
CA VAL A 69 -9.45 -4.96 10.55
C VAL A 69 -10.35 -5.96 9.86
N TRP A 70 -10.30 -5.99 8.54
CA TRP A 70 -11.13 -6.87 7.73
C TRP A 70 -10.28 -7.90 6.99
N GLN A 71 -10.82 -9.10 6.88
CA GLN A 71 -10.34 -10.06 5.90
C GLN A 71 -10.82 -9.63 4.51
N CYS A 72 -9.97 -9.76 3.51
CA CYS A 72 -10.32 -9.42 2.13
C CYS A 72 -9.84 -10.47 1.13
N SER A 73 -10.41 -10.38 -0.08
CA SER A 73 -9.96 -11.14 -1.24
C SER A 73 -8.57 -10.70 -1.71
N HIS A 74 -8.11 -11.19 -2.88
CA HIS A 74 -6.76 -10.89 -3.34
C HIS A 74 -6.53 -9.38 -3.60
N ILE A 75 -5.54 -8.79 -2.94
CA ILE A 75 -5.09 -7.40 -3.13
C ILE A 75 -3.76 -7.28 -3.90
N GLY A 76 -3.29 -8.38 -4.50
CA GLY A 76 -1.97 -8.43 -5.15
C GLY A 76 -0.82 -8.69 -4.17
N GLY A 77 0.34 -9.09 -4.72
CA GLY A 77 1.56 -9.27 -3.95
C GLY A 77 1.58 -10.52 -3.05
N HIS A 78 0.99 -11.64 -3.47
CA HIS A 78 1.01 -12.88 -2.68
C HIS A 78 2.42 -13.45 -2.43
N MET A 79 3.38 -13.15 -3.30
CA MET A 79 4.81 -13.40 -3.06
C MET A 79 5.39 -12.63 -1.86
N TYR A 80 4.71 -11.55 -1.47
CA TYR A 80 5.02 -10.74 -0.30
C TYR A 80 4.12 -11.08 0.90
N ALA A 81 3.44 -12.23 0.89
CA ALA A 81 2.56 -12.59 2.00
C ALA A 81 3.34 -12.70 3.34
N PRO A 82 2.71 -12.31 4.46
CA PRO A 82 1.38 -11.73 4.54
C PRO A 82 1.34 -10.27 4.07
N THR A 83 0.23 -9.88 3.42
CA THR A 83 0.01 -8.52 2.92
C THR A 83 -1.26 -7.92 3.50
N PHE A 84 -1.22 -6.61 3.73
CA PHE A 84 -2.40 -5.82 4.03
C PHE A 84 -2.29 -4.42 3.42
N VAL A 85 -3.41 -3.72 3.33
CA VAL A 85 -3.48 -2.31 2.92
C VAL A 85 -4.18 -1.49 4.00
N SER A 86 -3.63 -0.30 4.28
CA SER A 86 -4.27 0.73 5.10
C SER A 86 -5.00 1.72 4.21
N LEU A 87 -6.29 1.92 4.48
CA LEU A 87 -7.17 2.88 3.81
C LEU A 87 -7.47 4.06 4.75
N PRO A 88 -7.77 5.26 4.22
CA PRO A 88 -8.04 5.56 2.80
C PRO A 88 -6.81 5.82 1.92
N GLU A 89 -5.62 6.02 2.48
CA GLU A 89 -4.44 6.48 1.72
C GLU A 89 -3.86 5.43 0.77
N GLY A 90 -4.23 4.16 0.98
CA GLY A 90 -3.85 3.03 0.15
C GLY A 90 -2.42 2.56 0.38
N HIS A 91 -1.91 2.67 1.62
CA HIS A 91 -0.55 2.22 1.95
C HIS A 91 -0.50 0.69 2.00
N CYS A 92 0.30 0.09 1.13
CA CYS A 92 0.46 -1.36 1.04
C CYS A 92 1.63 -1.84 1.88
N PHE A 93 1.44 -2.97 2.57
CA PHE A 93 2.47 -3.63 3.36
C PHE A 93 2.63 -5.10 2.94
N GLY A 94 3.81 -5.66 3.17
CA GLY A 94 4.11 -7.07 2.89
C GLY A 94 5.28 -7.60 3.70
N HIS A 95 5.44 -8.92 3.70
CA HIS A 95 6.41 -9.69 4.50
C HIS A 95 6.37 -9.31 5.99
N VAL A 96 5.20 -8.91 6.48
CA VAL A 96 5.02 -8.53 7.88
C VAL A 96 5.33 -9.74 8.74
N LYS A 97 6.30 -9.60 9.64
CA LYS A 97 6.71 -10.69 10.53
C LYS A 97 5.77 -10.77 11.74
N PRO A 98 5.66 -11.93 12.40
CA PRO A 98 4.93 -12.05 13.65
C PRO A 98 5.38 -10.98 14.66
N GLY A 99 4.43 -10.25 15.24
CA GLY A 99 4.70 -9.19 16.23
C GLY A 99 5.06 -7.83 15.66
N GLU A 100 5.26 -7.70 14.33
CA GLU A 100 5.45 -6.38 13.70
C GLU A 100 4.11 -5.68 13.41
N GLY A 101 2.98 -6.39 13.44
CA GLY A 101 1.67 -5.84 13.11
C GLY A 101 1.29 -4.68 14.01
N GLU A 102 1.46 -4.84 15.32
CA GLU A 102 1.20 -3.78 16.30
C GLU A 102 2.07 -2.54 16.06
N SER A 103 3.37 -2.72 15.83
CA SER A 103 4.30 -1.61 15.53
C SER A 103 3.89 -0.84 14.28
N ILE A 104 3.40 -1.54 13.24
CA ILE A 104 2.92 -0.89 12.02
C ILE A 104 1.64 -0.11 12.30
N LEU A 105 0.68 -0.66 13.05
CA LEU A 105 -0.56 0.05 13.41
C LEU A 105 -0.27 1.32 14.21
N ASN A 106 0.60 1.22 15.22
CA ASN A 106 1.00 2.36 16.05
C ASN A 106 1.69 3.45 15.22
N SER A 107 2.51 3.07 14.25
CA SER A 107 3.12 4.02 13.30
C SER A 107 2.04 4.72 12.47
N LEU A 108 1.11 3.95 11.88
CA LEU A 108 0.06 4.50 11.03
C LEU A 108 -0.88 5.46 11.78
N LEU A 109 -1.14 5.22 13.07
CA LEU A 109 -1.91 6.15 13.92
C LEU A 109 -1.23 7.52 14.10
N GLN A 110 0.08 7.60 13.87
CA GLN A 110 0.86 8.84 13.93
C GLN A 110 1.20 9.37 12.53
N ASP A 111 0.49 8.93 11.49
CA ASP A 111 0.82 9.22 10.09
C ASP A 111 2.25 8.76 9.70
N GLU A 112 2.83 7.79 10.39
CA GLU A 112 4.17 7.26 10.11
C GLU A 112 4.13 5.95 9.33
N LEU A 113 5.04 5.81 8.36
CA LEU A 113 5.20 4.61 7.56
C LEU A 113 6.28 3.69 8.13
N PHE A 114 5.92 2.43 8.35
CA PHE A 114 6.90 1.39 8.72
C PHE A 114 7.68 0.92 7.48
N LEU A 115 8.71 1.70 7.09
CA LEU A 115 9.39 1.58 5.79
C LEU A 115 9.91 0.17 5.49
N SER A 116 10.38 -0.58 6.49
CA SER A 116 10.92 -1.93 6.28
C SER A 116 9.92 -2.97 5.77
N ARG A 117 8.60 -2.70 5.88
CA ARG A 117 7.52 -3.54 5.36
C ARG A 117 6.65 -2.82 4.33
N TYR A 118 6.96 -1.56 4.06
CA TYR A 118 6.19 -0.71 3.18
C TYR A 118 6.44 -1.08 1.71
N ARG A 119 5.36 -1.20 0.94
CA ARG A 119 5.38 -1.57 -0.48
C ARG A 119 4.93 -0.44 -1.40
N GLY A 120 4.72 0.76 -0.87
CA GLY A 120 4.23 1.90 -1.63
C GLY A 120 2.73 2.15 -1.49
N ARG A 121 2.24 3.17 -2.19
CA ARG A 121 0.81 3.52 -2.27
C ARG A 121 0.16 2.89 -3.49
N ALA A 122 -1.01 2.30 -3.29
CA ALA A 122 -1.77 1.60 -4.34
C ALA A 122 -2.14 2.48 -5.55
N CYS A 123 -2.26 3.80 -5.35
CA CYS A 123 -2.55 4.74 -6.43
C CYS A 123 -1.34 5.05 -7.33
N TYR A 124 -0.13 4.67 -6.92
CA TYR A 124 1.09 4.96 -7.66
C TYR A 124 1.52 3.79 -8.54
N PRO A 125 2.04 4.04 -9.75
CA PRO A 125 2.78 3.03 -10.51
C PRO A 125 4.00 2.51 -9.73
N LYS A 126 4.44 1.28 -10.03
CA LYS A 126 5.57 0.63 -9.32
C LYS A 126 6.85 1.48 -9.26
N ILE A 127 7.20 2.17 -10.35
CA ILE A 127 8.39 3.04 -10.40
C ILE A 127 8.28 4.23 -9.42
N VAL A 128 7.07 4.79 -9.28
CA VAL A 128 6.80 5.91 -8.36
C VAL A 128 6.82 5.41 -6.91
N GLN A 129 6.32 4.20 -6.66
CA GLN A 129 6.43 3.55 -5.34
C GLN A 129 7.90 3.33 -4.94
N ALA A 130 8.75 2.88 -5.87
CA ALA A 130 10.17 2.71 -5.62
C ALA A 130 10.87 4.04 -5.34
N ALA A 131 10.56 5.09 -6.11
CA ALA A 131 11.11 6.42 -5.89
C ALA A 131 10.68 7.03 -4.54
N ASP A 132 9.41 6.88 -4.15
CA ASP A 132 8.89 7.28 -2.82
C ASP A 132 9.68 6.58 -1.70
N TYR A 133 9.93 5.27 -1.84
CA TYR A 133 10.75 4.53 -0.89
C TYR A 133 12.19 5.07 -0.80
N PHE A 134 12.88 5.22 -1.94
CA PHE A 134 14.27 5.70 -1.95
C PHE A 134 14.40 7.12 -1.39
N LEU A 135 13.45 8.01 -1.69
CA LEU A 135 13.43 9.36 -1.15
C LEU A 135 13.29 9.34 0.37
N ARG A 136 12.33 8.57 0.90
CA ARG A 136 12.09 8.42 2.34
C ARG A 136 13.27 7.81 3.07
N ASP A 137 13.87 6.77 2.50
CA ASP A 137 15.06 6.11 3.03
C ASP A 137 16.26 7.06 3.06
N ARG A 138 16.56 7.77 1.96
CA ARG A 138 17.68 8.73 1.93
C ARG A 138 17.50 9.90 2.86
N GLN A 139 16.28 10.43 2.96
CA GLN A 139 15.98 11.56 3.84
C GLN A 139 15.70 11.16 5.29
N GLN A 140 15.70 9.86 5.60
CA GLN A 140 15.36 9.29 6.92
C GLN A 140 14.02 9.83 7.44
N ARG A 141 13.00 9.79 6.56
CA ARG A 141 11.67 10.37 6.80
C ARG A 141 10.57 9.37 6.51
N SER A 142 9.78 9.07 7.53
CA SER A 142 8.70 8.08 7.45
C SER A 142 7.30 8.71 7.40
N HIS A 143 7.14 10.01 7.66
CA HIS A 143 5.83 10.61 7.76
C HIS A 143 5.09 10.57 6.40
N ALA A 144 3.94 9.92 6.36
CA ALA A 144 3.23 9.52 5.15
C ALA A 144 2.92 10.68 4.21
N LYS A 145 2.68 11.87 4.77
CA LYS A 145 2.29 13.08 4.03
C LYS A 145 3.46 13.96 3.60
N ASP A 146 4.69 13.59 3.93
CA ASP A 146 5.89 14.41 3.68
C ASP A 146 6.08 14.82 2.22
N PHE A 147 5.84 13.89 1.29
CA PHE A 147 6.17 14.08 -0.12
C PHE A 147 4.93 14.04 -1.01
N HIS A 148 4.79 15.05 -1.85
CA HIS A 148 3.75 15.12 -2.88
C HIS A 148 4.33 14.78 -4.24
N PHE A 149 3.79 13.73 -4.88
CA PHE A 149 4.18 13.35 -6.24
C PHE A 149 3.81 14.43 -7.26
N LEU A 150 4.77 14.83 -8.10
CA LEU A 150 4.60 15.86 -9.14
C LEU A 150 4.47 15.26 -10.54
N GLY A 151 5.23 14.21 -10.84
CA GLY A 151 5.25 13.64 -12.18
C GLY A 151 6.34 12.61 -12.40
N THR A 152 6.26 11.93 -13.54
CA THR A 152 7.27 10.99 -13.99
C THR A 152 7.62 11.24 -15.45
N GLU A 153 8.91 11.23 -15.73
CA GLU A 153 9.49 11.33 -17.06
C GLU A 153 10.26 10.04 -17.35
N ARG A 154 10.34 9.66 -18.63
CA ARG A 154 11.10 8.49 -19.07
C ARG A 154 12.03 8.89 -20.21
N ALA A 155 13.30 8.54 -20.08
CA ALA A 155 14.29 8.65 -21.13
C ALA A 155 15.00 7.29 -21.25
N GLU A 156 14.84 6.62 -22.40
CA GLU A 156 15.42 5.29 -22.65
C GLU A 156 15.06 4.24 -21.57
N ASP A 157 16.06 3.79 -20.81
CA ASP A 157 15.99 2.82 -19.72
C ASP A 157 15.86 3.45 -18.32
N ARG A 158 15.91 4.78 -18.24
CA ARG A 158 15.81 5.56 -17.01
C ARG A 158 14.45 6.24 -16.85
N HIS A 159 14.05 6.37 -15.60
CA HIS A 159 12.87 7.07 -15.15
C HIS A 159 13.27 8.15 -14.16
N THR A 160 12.78 9.37 -14.39
CA THR A 160 12.87 10.44 -13.41
C THR A 160 11.51 10.60 -12.74
N VAL A 161 11.49 10.54 -11.42
CA VAL A 161 10.28 10.73 -10.62
C VAL A 161 10.48 11.96 -9.75
N SER A 162 9.53 12.88 -9.80
CA SER A 162 9.62 14.15 -9.08
C SER A 162 8.65 14.22 -7.92
N PHE A 163 9.12 14.70 -6.77
CA PHE A 163 8.31 14.94 -5.57
C PHE A 163 8.59 16.32 -4.99
N ARG A 164 7.58 16.94 -4.38
CA ARG A 164 7.72 18.15 -3.58
C ARG A 164 7.63 17.82 -2.09
N ASP A 165 8.56 18.31 -1.29
CA ASP A 165 8.43 18.29 0.17
C ASP A 165 7.35 19.29 0.59
N ARG A 166 6.34 18.78 1.32
CA ARG A 166 5.23 19.61 1.79
C ARG A 166 5.62 20.62 2.87
N ARG A 167 6.77 20.43 3.52
CA ARG A 167 7.20 21.27 4.64
C ARG A 167 7.86 22.56 4.18
N ASP A 168 8.75 22.48 3.20
CA ASP A 168 9.59 23.60 2.75
C ASP A 168 9.45 23.90 1.24
N GLY A 169 8.68 23.10 0.49
CA GLY A 169 8.42 23.31 -0.94
C GLY A 169 9.54 22.83 -1.86
N ARG A 170 10.62 22.28 -1.30
CA ARG A 170 11.78 21.76 -2.05
C ARG A 170 11.37 20.63 -2.98
N GLU A 171 11.95 20.62 -4.19
CA GLU A 171 11.69 19.58 -5.18
C GLU A 171 12.82 18.56 -5.23
N TYR A 172 12.44 17.29 -5.35
CA TYR A 172 13.34 16.16 -5.42
C TYR A 172 13.16 15.46 -6.76
N ARG A 173 14.26 15.24 -7.47
CA ARG A 173 14.30 14.43 -8.70
C ARG A 173 15.02 13.13 -8.41
N ILE A 174 14.30 12.01 -8.55
CA ILE A 174 14.81 10.67 -8.28
C ILE A 174 14.96 9.95 -9.63
N VAL A 175 16.20 9.65 -10.00
CA VAL A 175 16.50 8.91 -11.23
C VAL A 175 16.70 7.44 -10.90
N LEU A 176 15.90 6.59 -11.54
CA LEU A 176 15.89 5.14 -11.35
C LEU A 176 16.00 4.42 -12.68
N HIS A 177 16.59 3.23 -12.67
CA HIS A 177 16.45 2.26 -13.75
C HIS A 177 15.97 0.90 -13.19
N SER A 178 15.42 0.05 -14.06
CA SER A 178 14.96 -1.29 -13.67
C SER A 178 15.87 -2.37 -14.23
N ILE A 179 16.28 -3.31 -13.39
CA ILE A 179 17.06 -4.49 -13.80
C ILE A 179 16.37 -5.77 -13.31
N PRO A 180 16.57 -6.92 -13.98
CA PRO A 180 16.21 -8.20 -13.40
C PRO A 180 17.00 -8.44 -12.10
N ALA A 181 16.36 -9.00 -11.08
CA ALA A 181 17.02 -9.40 -9.85
C ALA A 181 18.09 -10.46 -10.11
N ASP A 182 19.19 -10.42 -9.36
CA ASP A 182 20.31 -11.36 -9.48
C ASP A 182 19.83 -12.80 -9.18
N ASN A 183 19.02 -12.93 -8.15
CA ASN A 183 18.47 -14.19 -7.65
C ASN A 183 17.03 -14.40 -8.09
N GLU A 184 16.67 -15.66 -8.32
CA GLU A 184 15.27 -16.03 -8.44
C GLU A 184 14.56 -15.96 -7.09
N THR A 185 13.31 -15.52 -7.12
CA THR A 185 12.45 -15.51 -5.93
C THR A 185 11.27 -16.43 -6.14
N LEU A 186 10.80 -17.05 -5.05
CA LEU A 186 9.55 -17.79 -5.06
C LEU A 186 8.40 -16.80 -5.21
N LYS A 187 7.64 -16.94 -6.31
CA LYS A 187 6.53 -16.05 -6.65
C LYS A 187 5.18 -16.54 -6.12
N SER A 188 5.09 -17.82 -5.76
CA SER A 188 3.82 -18.46 -5.44
C SER A 188 4.01 -19.64 -4.49
N CYS A 189 3.02 -19.88 -3.62
CA CYS A 189 2.94 -21.12 -2.85
C CYS A 189 2.29 -22.27 -3.64
N THR A 190 1.66 -22.04 -4.81
CA THR A 190 1.01 -23.11 -5.61
C THR A 190 0.75 -22.73 -7.08
N PRO A 191 1.28 -23.49 -8.06
CA PRO A 191 2.50 -24.29 -7.97
C PRO A 191 3.70 -23.35 -7.71
N PRO A 192 4.75 -23.79 -7.00
CA PRO A 192 5.93 -22.96 -6.79
C PRO A 192 6.50 -22.54 -8.14
N LYS A 193 6.38 -21.25 -8.43
CA LYS A 193 6.97 -20.61 -9.61
C LYS A 193 8.11 -19.76 -9.11
N SER A 194 9.32 -20.02 -9.60
CA SER A 194 10.45 -19.12 -9.40
C SER A 194 10.59 -18.19 -10.59
N GLY A 195 11.28 -17.08 -10.38
CA GLY A 195 11.78 -16.26 -11.46
C GLY A 195 12.38 -14.97 -10.94
N ARG A 196 13.06 -14.27 -11.84
CA ARG A 196 13.60 -12.95 -11.55
C ARG A 196 12.48 -11.92 -11.58
N GLU A 197 12.43 -11.08 -10.54
CA GLU A 197 11.57 -9.90 -10.52
C GLU A 197 12.35 -8.72 -11.09
N MET A 198 11.64 -7.76 -11.65
CA MET A 198 12.25 -6.47 -11.96
C MET A 198 12.43 -5.70 -10.64
N VAL A 199 13.65 -5.30 -10.37
CA VAL A 199 14.01 -4.45 -9.23
C VAL A 199 14.43 -3.08 -9.74
N TYR A 200 14.16 -2.05 -8.93
CA TYR A 200 14.57 -0.69 -9.24
C TYR A 200 15.86 -0.36 -8.51
N ARG A 201 16.79 0.28 -9.20
CA ARG A 201 18.05 0.78 -8.66
C ARG A 201 18.05 2.30 -8.71
N LEU A 202 18.54 2.91 -7.63
CA LEU A 202 18.72 4.35 -7.53
C LEU A 202 20.00 4.77 -8.22
N ASP A 203 19.89 5.64 -9.23
CA ASP A 203 21.03 6.25 -9.89
C ASP A 203 21.42 7.54 -9.17
N THR A 204 20.50 8.50 -9.13
CA THR A 204 20.69 9.78 -8.46
C THR A 204 19.44 10.22 -7.70
N LEU A 205 19.66 10.98 -6.64
CA LEU A 205 18.63 11.72 -5.93
C LEU A 205 19.13 13.15 -5.82
N GLU A 206 18.51 14.03 -6.58
CA GLU A 206 18.86 15.44 -6.69
C GLU A 206 17.81 16.29 -5.98
N THR A 207 18.26 17.45 -5.53
CA THR A 207 17.43 18.45 -4.86
C THR A 207 17.53 19.75 -5.63
N GLU A 208 16.38 20.33 -5.97
CA GLU A 208 16.27 21.67 -6.58
C GLU A 208 15.80 22.69 -5.55
#